data_AF-A0A6C0I9A0-F1
#
_entry.id   AF-A0A6C0I9A0-F1
#
_cell.length_a   1.000
_cell.length_b   1.000
_cell.length_c   1.000
_cell.angle_alpha   90.00
_cell.angle_beta   90.00
_cell.angle_gamma   90.00
#
_symmetry.space_group_name_H-M   'P 1'
#
loop_
_entity.id
_entity.type
_entity.pdbx_description
1 polymer ?
#
loop_
_entity_poly.entity_id
_entity_poly.type
_entity_poly.pdbx_seq_one_letter_code
_entity_poly.pdbx_strand_id
1 'polypeptide(L)'
;MSSSKKVSGKKVKECLLVAFEDDTEYTLDETKKIAVNAFKDALKLGQPKKRAVKLDSDGVVIKKLPSKYNLFIKDEIARLIAEFPDKDRKELMKQAANNWNESKVIPVAADSA
;
A
#
# COMPACT_ATOMS: atom_id res chain seq x y z
N MET A 1 -3.89 -34.26 -0.25
CA MET A 1 -2.93 -34.16 0.87
C MET A 1 -2.74 -32.70 1.23
N SER A 2 -3.25 -32.25 2.39
CA SER A 2 -3.06 -30.86 2.85
C SER A 2 -1.58 -30.61 3.12
N SER A 3 -0.93 -29.77 2.33
CA SER A 3 0.47 -29.40 2.54
C SER A 3 0.55 -28.46 3.75
N SER A 4 0.70 -29.02 4.95
CA SER A 4 0.90 -28.23 6.16
C SER A 4 2.12 -27.32 5.99
N LYS A 5 1.91 -26.00 6.05
CA LYS A 5 2.99 -25.01 5.91
C LYS A 5 3.97 -25.18 7.08
N LYS A 6 5.22 -25.46 6.76
CA LYS A 6 6.30 -25.63 7.75
C LYS A 6 7.15 -24.38 7.79
N VAL A 7 7.57 -23.98 8.98
CA VAL A 7 8.50 -22.87 9.20
C VAL A 7 9.56 -23.28 10.21
N SER A 8 10.78 -22.78 10.05
CA SER A 8 11.89 -23.12 10.96
C SER A 8 11.61 -22.61 12.37
N GLY A 9 11.82 -23.45 13.38
CA GLY A 9 11.66 -23.08 14.79
C GLY A 9 12.52 -21.88 15.21
N LYS A 10 13.70 -21.70 14.59
CA LYS A 10 14.55 -20.52 14.82
C LYS A 10 13.83 -19.21 14.46
N LYS A 11 13.16 -19.18 13.31
CA LYS A 11 12.39 -18.00 12.84
C LYS A 11 11.20 -17.71 13.75
N VAL A 12 10.49 -18.75 14.19
CA VAL A 12 9.36 -18.58 15.12
C VAL A 12 9.86 -18.02 16.44
N LYS A 13 10.97 -18.54 16.99
CA LYS A 13 11.56 -18.06 18.24
C LYS A 13 11.95 -16.58 18.15
N GLU A 14 12.60 -16.16 17.06
CA GLU A 14 12.96 -14.76 16.84
C GLU A 14 11.71 -13.86 16.80
N CYS A 15 10.67 -14.22 16.05
CA CYS A 15 9.41 -13.46 16.02
C CYS A 15 8.70 -13.42 17.37
N LEU A 16 8.80 -14.51 18.14
CA LEU A 16 8.18 -14.59 19.46
C LEU A 16 8.90 -13.67 20.44
N LEU A 17 10.23 -13.70 20.48
CA LEU A 17 11.03 -12.83 21.36
C LEU A 17 10.80 -11.35 21.10
N VAL A 18 10.55 -10.95 19.85
CA VAL A 18 10.21 -9.56 19.50
C VAL A 18 8.79 -9.17 19.95
N ALA A 19 7.88 -10.14 20.07
CA ALA A 19 6.49 -9.90 20.39
C ALA A 19 6.18 -9.94 21.90
N PHE A 20 7.11 -10.43 22.72
CA PHE A 20 7.02 -10.41 24.18
C PHE A 20 7.83 -9.25 24.76
N GLU A 21 7.25 -8.59 25.75
CA GLU A 21 7.94 -7.61 26.58
C GLU A 21 8.15 -8.22 27.96
N ASP A 22 9.39 -8.23 28.45
CA ASP A 22 9.75 -8.93 29.69
C ASP A 22 9.06 -8.35 30.94
N ASP A 23 8.69 -7.06 30.90
CA ASP A 23 8.05 -6.34 32.02
C ASP A 23 6.50 -6.39 31.99
N THR A 24 5.92 -7.18 31.08
CA THR A 24 4.47 -7.29 30.92
C THR A 24 3.96 -8.67 31.34
N GLU A 25 2.90 -8.69 32.16
CA GLU A 25 2.17 -9.92 32.47
C GLU A 25 1.19 -10.27 31.35
N TYR A 26 1.22 -11.51 30.88
CA TYR A 26 0.32 -12.00 29.84
C TYR A 26 -0.57 -13.11 30.37
N THR A 27 -1.84 -13.06 30.00
CA THR A 27 -2.77 -14.17 30.19
C THR A 27 -2.49 -15.30 29.21
N LEU A 28 -2.93 -16.52 29.53
CA LEU A 28 -2.76 -17.69 28.67
C LEU A 28 -3.31 -17.46 27.24
N ASP A 29 -4.43 -16.74 27.11
CA ASP A 29 -5.06 -16.51 25.82
C ASP A 29 -4.31 -15.47 24.98
N GLU A 30 -3.69 -14.48 25.62
CA GLU A 30 -2.78 -13.53 24.97
C GLU A 30 -1.51 -14.23 24.50
N THR A 31 -0.92 -15.10 25.33
CA THR A 31 0.25 -15.90 24.95
C THR A 31 -0.04 -16.77 23.73
N LYS A 32 -1.20 -17.46 23.70
CA LYS A 32 -1.63 -18.25 22.52
C LYS A 32 -1.76 -17.38 21.28
N LYS A 33 -2.38 -16.20 21.40
CA LYS A 33 -2.58 -15.26 20.30
C LYS A 33 -1.25 -14.75 19.75
N ILE A 34 -0.32 -14.39 20.64
CA ILE A 34 1.02 -13.94 20.30
C ILE A 34 1.80 -15.06 19.59
N ALA A 35 1.77 -16.29 20.11
CA ALA A 35 2.42 -17.45 19.49
C ALA A 35 1.89 -17.74 18.08
N VAL A 36 0.57 -17.67 17.88
CA VAL A 36 -0.06 -17.85 16.56
C VAL A 36 0.38 -16.75 15.59
N ASN A 37 0.45 -15.50 16.05
CA ASN A 37 0.87 -14.37 15.22
C ASN A 37 2.37 -14.46 14.87
N ALA A 38 3.23 -14.78 15.83
CA ALA A 38 4.65 -15.01 15.61
C ALA A 38 4.90 -16.10 14.57
N PHE A 39 4.12 -17.19 14.59
CA PHE A 39 4.18 -18.22 13.55
C PHE A 39 3.75 -17.71 12.16
N LYS A 40 2.66 -16.93 12.09
CA LYS A 40 2.20 -16.32 10.84
C LYS A 40 3.21 -15.32 10.27
N ASP A 41 3.91 -14.60 11.13
CA ASP A 41 4.91 -13.62 10.69
C ASP A 41 6.22 -14.29 10.29
N ALA A 42 6.65 -15.33 11.01
CA ALA A 42 7.74 -16.20 10.59
C ALA A 42 7.48 -16.85 9.21
N LEU A 43 6.23 -17.19 8.89
CA LEU A 43 5.83 -17.68 7.57
C LEU A 43 5.98 -16.63 6.45
N LYS A 44 5.81 -15.35 6.78
CA LYS A 44 5.97 -14.23 5.83
C LYS A 44 7.43 -13.79 5.70
N LEU A 45 8.26 -14.02 6.72
CA LEU A 45 9.70 -13.73 6.74
C LEU A 45 10.47 -14.62 5.75
N GLY A 46 10.69 -14.05 4.56
CA GLY A 46 11.37 -14.69 3.43
C GLY A 46 10.45 -15.01 2.24
N GLN A 47 9.15 -14.72 2.34
CA GLN A 47 8.29 -14.65 1.15
C GLN A 47 8.52 -13.27 0.50
N PRO A 48 8.84 -13.17 -0.80
CA PRO A 48 8.79 -11.87 -1.47
C PRO A 48 7.38 -11.32 -1.26
N LYS A 49 7.27 -10.06 -0.83
CA LYS A 49 5.97 -9.36 -0.72
C LYS A 49 5.30 -9.40 -2.09
N LYS A 50 4.52 -10.45 -2.38
CA LYS A 50 3.66 -10.48 -3.54
C LYS A 50 2.66 -9.36 -3.30
N ARG A 51 2.79 -8.25 -4.04
CA ARG A 51 1.73 -7.24 -4.08
C ARG A 51 0.47 -8.01 -4.42
N ALA A 52 -0.50 -8.06 -3.51
CA ALA A 52 -1.73 -8.78 -3.74
C ALA A 52 -2.45 -8.13 -4.93
N VAL A 53 -2.28 -8.74 -6.10
CA VAL A 53 -3.07 -8.41 -7.28
C VAL A 53 -4.43 -9.06 -7.03
N LYS A 54 -5.46 -8.25 -6.84
CA LYS A 54 -6.83 -8.77 -6.75
C LYS A 54 -7.17 -9.37 -8.11
N LEU A 55 -7.54 -10.65 -8.10
CA LEU A 55 -7.92 -11.41 -9.27
C LEU A 55 -9.42 -11.66 -9.20
N ASP A 56 -10.11 -11.57 -10.32
CA ASP A 56 -11.53 -11.95 -10.39
C ASP A 56 -11.68 -13.48 -10.40
N SER A 57 -12.92 -13.96 -10.30
CA SER A 57 -13.27 -15.39 -10.28
C SER A 57 -12.75 -16.15 -11.52
N ASP A 58 -12.56 -15.44 -12.63
CA ASP A 58 -12.05 -15.97 -13.90
C ASP A 58 -10.52 -15.85 -14.08
N GLY A 59 -9.80 -15.45 -13.03
CA GLY A 59 -8.35 -15.34 -13.14
C GLY A 59 -7.84 -14.06 -13.82
N VAL A 60 -8.71 -13.08 -14.05
CA VAL A 60 -8.37 -11.78 -14.67
C VAL A 60 -7.93 -10.77 -13.61
N VAL A 61 -6.84 -10.05 -13.90
CA VAL A 61 -6.31 -9.00 -13.00
C VAL A 61 -7.32 -7.87 -12.88
N ILE A 62 -7.92 -7.71 -11.69
CA ILE A 62 -8.79 -6.58 -11.37
C ILE A 62 -7.89 -5.36 -11.22
N LYS A 63 -7.72 -4.62 -12.31
CA LYS A 63 -7.14 -3.27 -12.28
C LYS A 63 -8.13 -2.40 -11.50
N LYS A 64 -7.76 -2.00 -10.29
CA LYS A 64 -8.56 -1.03 -9.51
C LYS A 64 -8.85 0.17 -10.39
N LEU A 65 -10.11 0.61 -10.38
CA LEU A 65 -10.51 1.85 -11.04
C LEU A 65 -9.58 2.98 -10.56
N PRO A 66 -9.04 3.80 -11.49
CA PRO A 66 -8.21 4.94 -11.13
C PRO A 66 -8.96 5.84 -10.15
N SER A 67 -8.30 6.28 -9.08
CA SER A 67 -8.82 7.32 -8.19
C SER A 67 -9.09 8.61 -8.99
N LYS A 68 -9.99 9.47 -8.51
CA LYS A 68 -10.24 10.82 -9.09
C LYS A 68 -8.94 11.60 -9.31
N TYR A 69 -8.00 11.49 -8.37
CA TYR A 69 -6.66 12.08 -8.50
C TYR A 69 -5.89 11.51 -9.70
N ASN A 70 -5.90 10.19 -9.89
CA ASN A 70 -5.17 9.55 -10.97
C ASN A 70 -5.75 9.90 -12.35
N LEU A 71 -7.07 10.11 -12.44
CA LEU A 71 -7.71 10.60 -13.65
C LEU A 71 -7.24 12.03 -13.94
N PHE A 72 -7.34 12.93 -12.95
CA PHE A 72 -6.91 14.33 -13.09
C PHE A 72 -5.44 14.44 -13.50
N ILE A 73 -4.54 13.73 -12.81
CA ILE A 73 -3.10 13.78 -13.11
C ILE A 73 -2.80 13.26 -14.52
N LYS A 74 -3.54 12.27 -15.00
CA LYS A 74 -3.35 11.75 -16.35
C LYS A 74 -3.70 12.81 -17.41
N ASP A 75 -4.83 13.48 -17.22
CA ASP A 75 -5.31 14.50 -18.15
C ASP A 75 -4.41 15.75 -18.09
N GLU A 76 -4.02 16.18 -16.89
CA GLU A 76 -3.16 17.34 -16.69
C GLU A 76 -1.74 17.11 -17.21
N ILE A 77 -1.16 15.93 -17.02
CA ILE A 77 0.15 15.60 -17.62
C ILE A 77 0.04 15.56 -19.14
N ALA A 78 -1.05 15.04 -19.73
CA ALA A 78 -1.23 15.04 -21.17
C ALA A 78 -1.29 16.47 -21.74
N ARG A 79 -1.99 17.37 -21.04
CA ARG A 79 -2.03 18.81 -21.34
C ARG A 79 -0.63 19.45 -21.25
N LEU A 80 0.09 19.17 -20.16
CA LEU A 80 1.44 19.72 -19.94
C LEU A 80 2.49 19.19 -20.93
N ILE A 81 2.38 17.94 -21.39
CA ILE A 81 3.26 17.39 -22.44
C ILE A 81 2.99 18.08 -23.78
N ALA A 82 1.72 18.39 -24.08
CA ALA A 82 1.37 19.11 -25.30
C ALA A 82 1.86 20.57 -25.27
N GLU A 83 1.77 21.24 -24.11
CA GLU A 83 2.23 22.62 -23.92
C GLU A 83 3.74 22.75 -23.76
N PHE A 84 4.39 21.75 -23.14
CA PHE A 84 5.82 21.73 -22.86
C PHE A 84 6.43 20.37 -23.20
N PRO A 85 6.55 20.03 -24.50
CA PRO A 85 7.10 18.73 -24.93
C PRO A 85 8.59 18.56 -24.59
N ASP A 86 9.28 19.66 -24.31
CA ASP A 86 10.73 19.70 -24.00
C ASP A 86 11.03 19.57 -22.48
N LYS A 87 10.00 19.68 -21.62
CA LYS A 87 10.19 19.55 -20.17
C LYS A 87 10.27 18.08 -19.75
N ASP A 88 11.09 17.81 -18.75
CA ASP A 88 11.21 16.47 -18.19
C ASP A 88 9.87 16.01 -17.58
N ARG A 89 9.52 14.75 -17.84
CA ARG A 89 8.25 14.14 -17.40
C ARG A 89 8.10 14.21 -15.88
N LYS A 90 9.20 14.17 -15.13
CA LYS A 90 9.20 14.31 -13.67
C LYS A 90 8.74 15.71 -13.23
N GLU A 91 9.15 16.75 -13.96
CA GLU A 91 8.73 18.13 -13.69
C GLU A 91 7.27 18.34 -14.03
N LEU A 92 6.80 17.81 -15.16
CA LEU A 92 5.39 17.85 -15.54
C LEU A 92 4.50 17.16 -14.50
N MET A 93 4.96 16.03 -13.94
CA MET A 93 4.23 15.34 -12.88
C MET A 93 4.19 16.15 -11.58
N LYS A 94 5.26 16.88 -11.24
CA LYS A 94 5.28 17.80 -10.09
C LYS A 94 4.32 18.97 -10.30
N GLN A 95 4.29 19.55 -11.50
CA GLN A 95 3.35 20.61 -11.85
C GLN A 95 1.89 20.13 -11.79
N ALA A 96 1.57 18.97 -12.37
CA ALA A 96 0.22 18.40 -12.30
C ALA A 96 -0.24 18.15 -10.85
N ALA A 97 0.68 17.69 -9.97
CA ALA A 97 0.38 17.51 -8.56
C ALA A 97 0.11 18.84 -7.81
N ASN A 98 0.86 19.89 -8.15
CA ASN A 98 0.61 21.23 -7.63
C ASN A 98 -0.75 21.77 -8.08
N ASN A 99 -1.06 21.67 -9.39
CA ASN A 99 -2.35 22.10 -9.96
C ASN A 99 -3.54 21.38 -9.29
N TRP A 100 -3.38 20.09 -8.96
CA TRP A 100 -4.39 19.36 -8.19
C TRP A 100 -4.57 19.90 -6.77
N ASN A 101 -3.49 20.21 -6.06
CA ASN A 101 -3.57 20.78 -4.73
C ASN A 101 -4.20 22.18 -4.75
N GLU A 102 -3.88 22.99 -5.75
CA GLU A 102 -4.51 24.31 -5.97
C GLU A 102 -6.00 24.17 -6.26
N SER A 103 -6.40 23.22 -7.11
CA SER A 103 -7.82 22.95 -7.41
C SER A 103 -8.64 22.53 -6.18
N LYS A 104 -7.98 22.02 -5.13
CA LYS A 104 -8.61 21.69 -3.83
C LYS A 104 -8.68 22.87 -2.86
N VAL A 105 -7.80 23.85 -3.03
CA VAL A 105 -7.68 25.02 -2.14
C VAL A 105 -8.54 26.18 -2.64
N ILE A 106 -9.14 26.10 -3.82
CA ILE A 106 -10.11 27.09 -4.31
C ILE A 106 -11.53 26.64 -3.96
N PRO A 107 -12.12 27.05 -2.81
CA PRO A 107 -13.55 27.24 -2.72
C PRO A 107 -13.86 28.56 -3.43
N VAL A 108 -14.65 28.49 -4.50
CA VAL A 108 -15.55 29.56 -4.99
C VAL A 108 -15.09 31.00 -4.67
N ALA A 109 -14.29 31.59 -5.54
CA ALA A 109 -14.14 33.05 -5.63
C ALA A 109 -14.20 33.48 -7.10
N ALA A 110 -15.33 33.16 -7.73
CA ALA A 110 -15.75 33.77 -8.98
C ALA A 110 -17.27 33.76 -9.01
N ASP A 111 -17.87 34.44 -8.04
CA ASP A 111 -19.22 34.94 -8.18
C ASP A 111 -19.23 36.42 -7.82
N SER A 112 -19.76 37.20 -8.76
CA SER A 112 -20.35 38.54 -8.60
C SER A 112 -19.47 39.80 -8.59
N ALA A 113 -19.70 40.58 -9.67
CA ALA A 113 -19.75 42.04 -9.81
C ALA A 113 -18.46 42.81 -10.13
#